data_AF-A0AA35SYZ3-F1
#
_entry.id   AF-A0AA35SYZ3-F1
#
_cell.length_a   1.000
_cell.length_b   1.000
_cell.length_c   1.000
_cell.angle_alpha   90.00
_cell.angle_beta   90.00
_cell.angle_gamma   90.00
#
_symmetry.space_group_name_H-M   'P 1'
#
loop_
_entity.id
_entity.type
_entity.pdbx_description
1 polymer ?
#
loop_
_entity_poly.entity_id
_entity_poly.type
_entity_poly.pdbx_seq_one_letter_code
_entity_poly.pdbx_strand_id
1 'polypeptide(L)'
;MEEERSQKKRYKNTLVNEVFGKGLHRKLVVAPMPNSVCSSLQDAEAHSQSAAMPAPTLEFAAICLSNAKFLLPNTPPVVSDDPPTSTPPVPAPPGPPIQGHSVSSLRCYVLACQAYVSLGLGDPVTSLASSRELLATPLLSGGLRFLGQVYSAEALVLLGRVSEAMTHLTPESVVNISVSSPKPVLKDSDSETAAQLSTHPPNAGPQVHQFPESLSQARAVMLFNTAAVFCITRDNDKARKALQEAVKLLPNPPPPQTVLLSAYIELMSGNTAAALHLLKVAHPYPHGMDFQKKPRKAAATYLAMKH
;
A
#
# COMPACT_ATOMS: atom_id res chain seq x y z
N MET A 1 45.55 12.38 13.78
CA MET A 1 44.58 13.50 13.63
C MET A 1 43.86 13.50 12.28
N GLU A 2 44.46 12.96 11.21
CA GLU A 2 43.87 12.92 9.86
C GLU A 2 42.94 11.71 9.65
N GLU A 3 43.23 10.58 10.28
CA GLU A 3 42.38 9.37 10.27
C GLU A 3 41.03 9.54 11.00
N GLU A 4 41.02 10.32 12.09
CA GLU A 4 39.80 10.58 12.87
C GLU A 4 38.82 11.51 12.13
N ARG A 5 39.32 12.37 11.23
CA ARG A 5 38.49 13.18 10.33
C ARG A 5 37.88 12.34 9.19
N SER A 6 38.57 11.30 8.74
CA SER A 6 38.06 10.36 7.72
C SER A 6 37.00 9.41 8.28
N GLN A 7 37.14 8.95 9.53
CA GLN A 7 36.10 8.14 10.19
C GLN A 7 34.85 8.95 10.57
N LYS A 8 34.98 10.23 10.98
CA LYS A 8 33.84 11.12 11.23
C LYS A 8 33.03 11.47 9.96
N LYS A 9 33.63 11.35 8.76
CA LYS A 9 32.90 11.54 7.49
C LYS A 9 32.07 10.33 7.06
N ARG A 10 32.38 9.12 7.55
CA ARG A 10 31.67 7.88 7.18
C ARG A 10 30.32 7.70 7.88
N TYR A 11 30.04 8.49 8.92
CA TYR A 11 28.83 8.39 9.74
C TYR A 11 27.60 9.11 9.19
N LYS A 12 27.64 9.67 7.97
CA LYS A 12 26.65 10.67 7.56
C LYS A 12 25.57 10.29 6.55
N ASN A 13 25.55 9.14 5.90
CA ASN A 13 24.42 8.82 5.00
C ASN A 13 24.27 7.33 4.75
N THR A 14 23.56 6.61 5.63
CA THR A 14 23.02 5.27 5.31
C THR A 14 21.88 5.32 4.29
N LEU A 15 21.37 6.52 4.00
CA LEU A 15 20.35 6.76 2.96
C LEU A 15 20.92 6.72 1.54
N VAL A 16 22.21 7.03 1.35
CA VAL A 16 22.81 7.10 0.01
C VAL A 16 23.64 5.85 -0.21
N ASN A 17 23.13 4.92 -1.01
CA ASN A 17 23.83 3.70 -1.41
C ASN A 17 25.02 4.03 -2.30
N GLU A 18 24.82 4.84 -3.34
CA GLU A 18 25.87 5.17 -4.31
C GLU A 18 25.79 6.61 -4.80
N VAL A 19 26.90 7.11 -5.34
CA VAL A 19 26.99 8.45 -5.94
C VAL A 19 27.66 8.30 -7.30
N PHE A 20 26.94 8.62 -8.36
CA PHE A 20 27.47 8.64 -9.73
C PHE A 20 27.77 10.06 -10.17
N GLY A 21 28.81 10.24 -10.98
CA GLY A 21 29.17 11.53 -11.57
C GLY A 21 29.77 12.54 -10.58
N LYS A 22 30.18 13.70 -11.11
CA LYS A 22 30.77 14.83 -10.37
C LYS A 22 30.20 16.15 -10.89
N GLY A 23 30.28 17.21 -10.07
CA GLY A 23 29.78 18.54 -10.43
C GLY A 23 28.27 18.56 -10.67
N LEU A 24 27.83 19.22 -11.74
CA LEU A 24 26.42 19.34 -12.14
C LEU A 24 25.75 17.99 -12.51
N HIS A 25 26.53 16.96 -12.84
CA HIS A 25 26.01 15.65 -13.23
C HIS A 25 26.06 14.62 -12.10
N ARG A 26 26.18 15.08 -10.85
CA ARG A 26 26.20 14.22 -9.69
C ARG A 26 24.80 13.64 -9.42
N LYS A 27 24.65 12.33 -9.53
CA LYS A 27 23.45 11.56 -9.19
C LYS A 27 23.67 10.83 -7.87
N LEU A 28 22.67 10.82 -7.00
CA LEU A 28 22.68 10.07 -5.73
C LEU A 28 21.71 8.89 -5.87
N VAL A 29 22.20 7.68 -5.66
CA VAL A 29 21.35 6.49 -5.51
C VAL A 29 20.99 6.40 -4.04
N VAL A 30 19.76 6.72 -3.72
CA VAL A 30 19.21 6.58 -2.37
C VAL A 30 18.76 5.12 -2.23
N ALA A 31 19.09 4.47 -1.11
CA ALA A 31 18.56 3.15 -0.81
C ALA A 31 17.03 3.23 -0.90
N PRO A 32 16.34 2.29 -1.58
CA PRO A 32 14.90 2.21 -1.45
C PRO A 32 14.60 2.17 0.04
N MET A 33 13.60 2.95 0.47
CA MET A 33 13.08 2.84 1.83
C MET A 33 12.93 1.34 2.10
N PRO A 34 13.56 0.79 3.13
CA PRO A 34 13.40 -0.62 3.40
C PRO A 34 11.90 -0.85 3.58
N ASN A 35 11.27 -1.50 2.60
CA ASN A 35 10.07 -2.25 2.85
C ASN A 35 10.52 -3.27 3.88
N SER A 36 10.35 -2.91 5.16
CA SER A 36 10.77 -3.67 6.35
C SER A 36 10.28 -5.12 6.33
N VAL A 37 9.36 -5.43 5.42
CA VAL A 37 8.80 -6.76 5.18
C VAL A 37 9.70 -7.66 4.33
N CYS A 38 10.56 -7.14 3.44
CA CYS A 38 11.14 -7.97 2.36
C CYS A 38 12.64 -8.27 2.52
N SER A 39 13.46 -7.28 2.87
CA SER A 39 14.92 -7.48 2.87
C SER A 39 15.45 -8.31 4.05
N SER A 40 14.74 -8.38 5.19
CA SER A 40 15.17 -9.19 6.34
C SER A 40 14.69 -10.65 6.30
N LEU A 41 13.67 -10.97 5.49
CA LEU A 41 13.16 -12.33 5.35
C LEU A 41 13.79 -13.08 4.16
N GLN A 42 14.16 -12.37 3.09
CA GLN A 42 14.78 -12.98 1.90
C GLN A 42 16.13 -13.63 2.19
N ASP A 43 16.97 -13.02 3.03
CA ASP A 43 18.31 -13.55 3.31
C ASP A 43 18.31 -14.74 4.29
N ALA A 44 17.28 -14.86 5.13
CA ALA A 44 17.20 -15.92 6.15
C ALA A 44 16.52 -17.21 5.64
N GLU A 45 15.61 -17.12 4.66
CA GLU A 45 14.84 -18.27 4.16
C GLU A 45 15.45 -18.96 2.92
N ALA A 46 16.49 -18.40 2.31
CA ALA A 46 17.08 -18.93 1.09
C ALA A 46 17.82 -20.28 1.27
N HIS A 47 18.15 -20.69 2.51
CA HIS A 47 19.04 -21.84 2.75
C HIS A 47 18.31 -23.19 2.98
N SER A 48 16.98 -23.24 2.98
CA SER A 48 16.22 -24.48 3.27
C SER A 48 14.82 -24.56 2.63
N GLN A 49 14.64 -24.12 1.38
CA GLN A 49 13.31 -24.18 0.74
C GLN A 49 13.02 -25.57 0.20
N SER A 50 12.02 -26.24 0.78
CA SER A 50 11.49 -27.51 0.26
C SER A 50 10.63 -27.25 -0.98
N ALA A 51 10.75 -28.08 -2.02
CA ALA A 51 9.87 -28.01 -3.20
C ALA A 51 8.38 -28.14 -2.86
N ALA A 52 8.05 -28.71 -1.69
CA ALA A 52 6.68 -28.86 -1.20
C ALA A 52 6.14 -27.60 -0.49
N MET A 53 7.00 -26.65 -0.08
CA MET A 53 6.63 -25.42 0.63
C MET A 53 7.42 -24.25 0.03
N PRO A 54 6.98 -23.72 -1.12
CA PRO A 54 7.64 -22.59 -1.77
C PRO A 54 7.55 -21.34 -0.90
N ALA A 55 8.55 -20.45 -1.03
CA ALA A 55 8.55 -19.18 -0.31
C ALA A 55 7.36 -18.29 -0.70
N PRO A 56 6.81 -17.51 0.25
CA PRO A 56 5.67 -16.62 0.02
C PRO A 56 6.08 -15.37 -0.77
N THR A 57 6.42 -15.57 -2.04
CA THR A 57 6.86 -14.54 -2.99
C THR A 57 5.68 -13.99 -3.79
N LEU A 58 5.83 -12.81 -4.41
CA LEU A 58 4.81 -12.24 -5.29
C LEU A 58 4.60 -13.11 -6.54
N GLU A 59 5.67 -13.70 -7.04
CA GLU A 59 5.69 -14.62 -8.17
C GLU A 59 4.86 -15.87 -7.85
N PHE A 60 5.06 -16.45 -6.66
CA PHE A 60 4.25 -17.58 -6.22
C PHE A 60 2.78 -17.19 -6.02
N ALA A 61 2.52 -16.00 -5.47
CA ALA A 61 1.16 -15.47 -5.34
C ALA A 61 0.48 -15.33 -6.71
N ALA A 62 1.17 -14.86 -7.75
CA ALA A 62 0.63 -14.72 -9.10
C ALA A 62 0.18 -16.07 -9.69
N ILE A 63 0.95 -17.14 -9.47
CA ILE A 63 0.59 -18.50 -9.90
C ILE A 63 -0.67 -18.97 -9.15
N CYS A 64 -0.70 -18.81 -7.83
CA CYS A 64 -1.85 -19.18 -7.00
C CYS A 64 -3.13 -18.45 -7.42
N LEU A 65 -3.04 -17.15 -7.70
CA LEU A 65 -4.17 -16.32 -8.14
C LEU A 65 -4.64 -16.70 -9.55
N SER A 66 -3.73 -17.05 -10.44
CA SER A 66 -4.06 -17.54 -11.78
C SER A 66 -4.84 -18.87 -11.72
N ASN A 67 -4.38 -19.80 -10.88
CA ASN A 67 -5.08 -21.06 -10.63
C ASN A 67 -6.46 -20.80 -10.00
N ALA A 68 -6.54 -19.93 -9.00
CA ALA A 68 -7.81 -19.58 -8.36
C ALA A 68 -8.80 -18.97 -9.36
N LYS A 69 -8.35 -18.02 -10.21
CA LYS A 69 -9.19 -17.42 -11.25
C LYS A 69 -9.68 -18.44 -12.27
N PHE A 70 -8.84 -19.41 -12.65
CA PHE A 70 -9.20 -20.48 -13.58
C PHE A 70 -10.25 -21.45 -13.00
N LEU A 71 -10.14 -21.76 -11.71
CA LEU A 71 -11.06 -22.68 -11.02
C LEU A 71 -12.43 -22.03 -10.72
N LEU A 72 -12.50 -20.70 -10.63
CA LEU A 72 -13.74 -19.98 -10.32
C LEU A 72 -14.56 -19.73 -11.59
N PRO A 73 -15.88 -20.02 -11.58
CA PRO A 73 -16.74 -19.76 -12.73
C PRO A 73 -16.81 -18.27 -13.08
N ASN A 74 -17.02 -17.98 -14.36
CA ASN A 74 -17.15 -16.61 -14.89
C ASN A 74 -18.57 -16.03 -14.75
N THR A 75 -19.43 -16.61 -13.91
CA THR A 75 -20.83 -16.19 -13.81
C THR A 75 -20.92 -14.84 -13.06
N PRO A 76 -21.45 -13.77 -13.69
CA PRO A 76 -21.75 -12.55 -12.96
C PRO A 76 -22.79 -12.84 -11.87
N PRO A 77 -22.83 -12.06 -10.76
CA PRO A 77 -23.88 -12.23 -9.76
C PRO A 77 -25.21 -11.92 -10.43
N VAL A 78 -26.02 -12.97 -10.62
CA VAL A 78 -27.33 -12.88 -11.26
C VAL A 78 -28.23 -12.06 -10.36
N VAL A 79 -28.66 -10.90 -10.83
CA VAL A 79 -29.76 -10.13 -10.25
C VAL A 79 -31.03 -10.65 -10.92
N SER A 80 -31.70 -11.59 -10.29
CA SER A 80 -33.05 -12.00 -10.68
C SER A 80 -33.95 -11.85 -9.46
N ASP A 81 -35.07 -11.17 -9.63
CA ASP A 81 -36.18 -11.06 -8.68
C ASP A 81 -36.98 -12.38 -8.53
N ASP A 82 -36.57 -13.43 -9.24
CA ASP A 82 -37.11 -14.78 -9.13
C ASP A 82 -36.38 -15.59 -8.03
N PRO A 83 -37.06 -16.54 -7.36
CA PRO A 83 -36.45 -17.38 -6.34
C PRO A 83 -35.19 -18.05 -6.89
N PRO A 84 -34.11 -18.18 -6.08
CA PRO A 84 -32.79 -18.50 -6.57
C PRO A 84 -32.83 -19.86 -7.27
N THR A 85 -32.78 -19.83 -8.61
CA THR A 85 -32.45 -21.02 -9.37
C THR A 85 -31.00 -21.30 -9.02
N SER A 86 -30.80 -22.21 -8.07
CA SER A 86 -29.57 -22.43 -7.34
C SER A 86 -28.38 -22.54 -8.29
N THR A 87 -27.50 -21.55 -8.31
CA THR A 87 -26.16 -21.75 -8.88
C THR A 87 -25.56 -22.99 -8.20
N PRO A 88 -25.17 -24.02 -8.96
CA PRO A 88 -24.69 -25.25 -8.36
C PRO A 88 -23.47 -24.96 -7.49
N PRO A 89 -23.37 -25.58 -6.30
CA PRO A 89 -22.24 -25.35 -5.41
C PRO A 89 -20.94 -25.81 -6.08
N VAL A 90 -19.88 -25.01 -5.95
CA VAL A 90 -18.57 -25.34 -6.51
C VAL A 90 -17.84 -26.26 -5.53
N PRO A 91 -17.42 -27.47 -5.94
CA PRO A 91 -16.62 -28.36 -5.09
C PRO A 91 -15.31 -27.68 -4.66
N ALA A 92 -15.00 -27.68 -3.36
CA ALA A 92 -13.80 -27.04 -2.82
C ALA A 92 -13.08 -27.93 -1.79
N PRO A 93 -12.66 -29.15 -2.15
CA PRO A 93 -11.94 -30.03 -1.23
C PRO A 93 -10.60 -29.39 -0.77
N PRO A 94 -10.16 -29.61 0.49
CA PRO A 94 -10.76 -30.49 1.50
C PRO A 94 -11.98 -29.89 2.24
N GLY A 95 -12.34 -28.65 1.94
CA GLY A 95 -13.45 -27.93 2.57
C GLY A 95 -14.84 -28.23 1.98
N PRO A 96 -15.89 -27.65 2.59
CA PRO A 96 -17.25 -27.77 2.07
C PRO A 96 -17.41 -27.02 0.74
N PRO A 97 -18.37 -27.43 -0.11
CA PRO A 97 -18.66 -26.72 -1.36
C PRO A 97 -19.03 -25.25 -1.14
N ILE A 98 -18.60 -24.39 -2.06
CA ILE A 98 -18.82 -22.94 -1.99
C ILE A 98 -20.14 -22.59 -2.69
N GLN A 99 -20.98 -21.80 -2.02
CA GLN A 99 -22.25 -21.31 -2.55
C GLN A 99 -22.05 -20.12 -3.52
N GLY A 100 -22.97 -19.93 -4.47
CA GLY A 100 -22.81 -18.96 -5.57
C GLY A 100 -22.46 -17.53 -5.16
N HIS A 101 -23.11 -16.97 -4.13
CA HIS A 101 -22.79 -15.61 -3.66
C HIS A 101 -21.35 -15.50 -3.11
N SER A 102 -20.86 -16.55 -2.44
CA SER A 102 -19.50 -16.65 -1.93
C SER A 102 -18.50 -16.85 -3.06
N VAL A 103 -18.87 -17.57 -4.11
CA VAL A 103 -18.05 -17.75 -5.32
C VAL A 103 -17.82 -16.41 -6.03
N SER A 104 -18.89 -15.64 -6.26
CA SER A 104 -18.78 -14.32 -6.90
C SER A 104 -17.96 -13.35 -6.05
N SER A 105 -18.17 -13.36 -4.73
CA SER A 105 -17.38 -12.53 -3.81
C SER A 105 -15.91 -12.94 -3.82
N LEU A 106 -15.62 -14.24 -3.76
CA LEU A 106 -14.27 -14.79 -3.83
C LEU A 106 -13.56 -14.39 -5.13
N ARG A 107 -14.27 -14.44 -6.26
CA ARG A 107 -13.73 -13.97 -7.55
C ARG A 107 -13.31 -12.50 -7.48
N CYS A 108 -14.11 -11.62 -6.89
CA CYS A 108 -13.76 -10.21 -6.75
C CYS A 108 -12.48 -10.02 -5.91
N TYR A 109 -12.30 -10.80 -4.84
CA TYR A 109 -11.05 -10.79 -4.06
C TYR A 109 -9.86 -11.28 -4.88
N VAL A 110 -10.02 -12.38 -5.62
CA VAL A 110 -8.95 -12.90 -6.49
C VAL A 110 -8.53 -11.84 -7.51
N LEU A 111 -9.48 -11.16 -8.16
CA LEU A 111 -9.18 -10.09 -9.13
C LEU A 111 -8.45 -8.90 -8.47
N ALA A 112 -8.86 -8.48 -7.27
CA ALA A 112 -8.20 -7.41 -6.53
C ALA A 112 -6.76 -7.79 -6.14
N CYS A 113 -6.56 -9.01 -5.62
CA CYS A 113 -5.22 -9.52 -5.29
C CYS A 113 -4.35 -9.68 -6.55
N GLN A 114 -4.93 -10.15 -7.65
CA GLN A 114 -4.22 -10.28 -8.93
C GLN A 114 -3.75 -8.93 -9.45
N ALA A 115 -4.60 -7.90 -9.35
CA ALA A 115 -4.23 -6.53 -9.72
C ALA A 115 -3.06 -5.99 -8.87
N TYR A 116 -3.12 -6.18 -7.55
CA TYR A 116 -2.06 -5.78 -6.62
C TYR A 116 -0.73 -6.50 -6.90
N VAL A 117 -0.76 -7.83 -7.01
CA VAL A 117 0.44 -8.63 -7.27
C VAL A 117 1.05 -8.27 -8.63
N SER A 118 0.22 -8.08 -9.66
CA SER A 118 0.70 -7.69 -10.99
C SER A 118 1.39 -6.32 -10.98
N LEU A 119 0.88 -5.33 -10.21
CA LEU A 119 1.59 -4.06 -10.01
C LEU A 119 2.94 -4.26 -9.32
N GLY A 120 2.97 -5.08 -8.25
CA GLY A 120 4.20 -5.39 -7.53
C GLY A 120 5.26 -6.09 -8.38
N LEU A 121 4.83 -6.88 -9.37
CA LEU A 121 5.70 -7.55 -10.35
C LEU A 121 6.05 -6.68 -11.57
N GLY A 122 5.52 -5.45 -11.66
CA GLY A 122 5.78 -4.55 -12.77
C GLY A 122 5.02 -4.90 -14.06
N ASP A 123 3.91 -5.62 -13.97
CA ASP A 123 2.99 -5.92 -15.08
C ASP A 123 1.71 -5.06 -14.99
N PRO A 124 1.75 -3.81 -15.48
CA PRO A 124 0.59 -2.93 -15.43
C PRO A 124 -0.53 -3.35 -16.40
N VAL A 125 -0.25 -4.15 -17.43
CA VAL A 125 -1.27 -4.59 -18.39
C VAL A 125 -2.20 -5.60 -17.73
N THR A 126 -1.65 -6.61 -17.07
CA THR A 126 -2.44 -7.61 -16.34
C THR A 126 -3.14 -6.98 -15.14
N SER A 127 -2.50 -6.02 -14.47
CA SER A 127 -3.15 -5.28 -13.38
C SER A 127 -4.37 -4.49 -13.85
N LEU A 128 -4.23 -3.76 -14.96
CA LEU A 128 -5.33 -2.98 -15.52
C LEU A 128 -6.48 -3.88 -16.00
N ALA A 129 -6.16 -5.01 -16.64
CA ALA A 129 -7.16 -5.98 -17.08
C ALA A 129 -7.96 -6.54 -15.90
N SER A 130 -7.27 -6.96 -14.83
CA SER A 130 -7.90 -7.51 -13.62
C SER A 130 -8.74 -6.45 -12.89
N SER A 131 -8.23 -5.22 -12.81
CA SER A 131 -8.94 -4.10 -12.17
C SER A 131 -10.20 -3.69 -12.95
N ARG A 132 -10.16 -3.70 -14.29
CA ARG A 132 -11.33 -3.44 -15.14
C ARG A 132 -12.38 -4.52 -15.01
N GLU A 133 -11.97 -5.78 -14.99
CA GLU A 133 -12.88 -6.92 -14.76
C GLU A 133 -13.55 -6.81 -13.38
N LEU A 134 -12.78 -6.44 -12.34
CA LEU A 134 -13.31 -6.18 -11.01
C LEU A 134 -14.36 -5.06 -11.01
N LEU A 135 -14.03 -3.90 -11.61
CA LEU A 135 -14.92 -2.73 -11.64
C LEU A 135 -16.16 -2.94 -12.52
N ALA A 136 -16.10 -3.84 -13.50
CA ALA A 136 -17.26 -4.25 -14.31
C ALA A 136 -18.24 -5.15 -13.55
N THR A 137 -17.86 -5.69 -12.39
CA THR A 137 -18.71 -6.59 -11.62
C THR A 137 -19.85 -5.82 -10.93
N PRO A 138 -21.12 -6.19 -11.14
CA PRO A 138 -22.24 -5.54 -10.47
C PRO A 138 -22.22 -5.80 -8.95
N LEU A 139 -22.75 -4.85 -8.16
CA LEU A 139 -22.84 -4.95 -6.70
C LEU A 139 -21.50 -5.15 -5.97
N LEU A 140 -20.41 -4.60 -6.51
CA LEU A 140 -19.10 -4.62 -5.87
C LEU A 140 -19.10 -3.90 -4.51
N SER A 141 -18.42 -4.48 -3.51
CA SER A 141 -18.22 -3.85 -2.21
C SER A 141 -17.44 -2.53 -2.34
N GLY A 142 -17.70 -1.58 -1.44
CA GLY A 142 -17.09 -0.26 -1.51
C GLY A 142 -15.57 -0.32 -1.44
N GLY A 143 -15.03 -1.18 -0.56
CA GLY A 143 -13.59 -1.40 -0.42
C GLY A 143 -12.95 -1.98 -1.68
N LEU A 144 -13.59 -2.97 -2.33
CA LEU A 144 -13.07 -3.54 -3.57
C LEU A 144 -13.19 -2.56 -4.75
N ARG A 145 -14.23 -1.73 -4.79
CA ARG A 145 -14.35 -0.65 -5.77
C ARG A 145 -13.23 0.37 -5.60
N PHE A 146 -12.98 0.80 -4.37
CA PHE A 146 -11.88 1.69 -4.03
C PHE A 146 -10.53 1.13 -4.50
N LEU A 147 -10.23 -0.14 -4.17
CA LEU A 147 -9.00 -0.81 -4.61
C LEU A 147 -8.91 -0.90 -6.14
N GLY A 148 -9.98 -1.32 -6.80
CA GLY A 148 -10.03 -1.40 -8.26
C GLY A 148 -9.77 -0.05 -8.94
N GLN A 149 -10.28 1.05 -8.37
CA GLN A 149 -10.00 2.40 -8.87
C GLN A 149 -8.53 2.79 -8.69
N VAL A 150 -7.97 2.59 -7.48
CA VAL A 150 -6.57 2.92 -7.17
C VAL A 150 -5.60 2.11 -8.05
N TYR A 151 -5.80 0.79 -8.15
CA TYR A 151 -4.97 -0.07 -8.99
C TYR A 151 -5.10 0.24 -10.48
N SER A 152 -6.31 0.55 -10.96
CA SER A 152 -6.50 1.01 -12.34
C SER A 152 -5.74 2.31 -12.62
N ALA A 153 -5.83 3.28 -11.70
CA ALA A 153 -5.12 4.56 -11.84
C ALA A 153 -3.60 4.37 -11.88
N GLU A 154 -3.05 3.58 -10.96
CA GLU A 154 -1.61 3.28 -10.92
C GLU A 154 -1.14 2.58 -12.20
N ALA A 155 -1.86 1.54 -12.64
CA ALA A 155 -1.54 0.83 -13.87
C ALA A 155 -1.61 1.76 -15.10
N LEU A 156 -2.60 2.63 -15.20
CA LEU A 156 -2.72 3.61 -16.28
C LEU A 156 -1.58 4.63 -16.28
N VAL A 157 -1.15 5.10 -15.10
CA VAL A 157 0.03 5.97 -14.96
C VAL A 157 1.29 5.27 -15.45
N LEU A 158 1.51 4.02 -15.06
CA LEU A 158 2.66 3.20 -15.50
C LEU A 158 2.64 2.94 -17.02
N LEU A 159 1.46 2.85 -17.63
CA LEU A 159 1.28 2.74 -19.07
C LEU A 159 1.37 4.09 -19.82
N GLY A 160 1.65 5.20 -19.13
CA GLY A 160 1.70 6.54 -19.71
C GLY A 160 0.33 7.14 -20.08
N ARG A 161 -0.78 6.48 -19.71
CA ARG A 161 -2.16 6.88 -20.01
C ARG A 161 -2.73 7.78 -18.90
N VAL A 162 -2.03 8.88 -18.62
CA VAL A 162 -2.29 9.73 -17.45
C VAL A 162 -3.70 10.35 -17.46
N SER A 163 -4.21 10.73 -18.63
CA SER A 163 -5.56 11.32 -18.75
C SER A 163 -6.67 10.36 -18.31
N GLU A 164 -6.52 9.07 -18.60
CA GLU A 164 -7.45 8.03 -18.13
C GLU A 164 -7.26 7.73 -16.65
N ALA A 165 -6.03 7.77 -16.14
CA ALA A 165 -5.79 7.56 -14.70
C ALA A 165 -6.58 8.58 -13.85
N MET A 166 -6.65 9.84 -14.31
CA MET A 166 -7.39 10.91 -13.62
C MET A 166 -8.88 10.64 -13.48
N THR A 167 -9.51 9.88 -14.39
CA THR A 167 -10.94 9.56 -14.28
C THR A 167 -11.22 8.56 -13.16
N HIS A 168 -10.21 7.83 -12.70
CA HIS A 168 -10.32 6.90 -11.57
C HIS A 168 -10.01 7.55 -10.21
N LEU A 169 -9.30 8.68 -10.18
CA LEU A 169 -8.86 9.37 -8.97
C LEU A 169 -9.83 10.49 -8.53
N THR A 170 -11.10 10.14 -8.35
CA THR A 170 -12.16 11.07 -7.92
C THR A 170 -12.51 10.88 -6.45
N PRO A 171 -12.15 11.82 -5.55
CA PRO A 171 -12.46 11.69 -4.12
C PRO A 171 -13.96 11.54 -3.82
N GLU A 172 -14.81 12.19 -4.60
CA GLU A 172 -16.27 12.20 -4.44
C GLU A 172 -16.88 10.82 -4.73
N SER A 173 -16.23 9.98 -5.53
CA SER A 173 -16.72 8.62 -5.80
C SER A 173 -16.57 7.69 -4.60
N VAL A 174 -15.77 8.08 -3.59
CA VAL A 174 -15.56 7.28 -2.38
C VAL A 174 -16.70 7.54 -1.39
N VAL A 175 -17.73 6.69 -1.49
CA VAL A 175 -18.92 6.70 -0.62
C VAL A 175 -18.92 5.57 0.41
N ASN A 176 -18.20 4.49 0.14
CA ASN A 176 -18.14 3.30 0.99
C ASN A 176 -16.78 2.61 0.82
N ILE A 177 -16.19 2.14 1.92
CA ILE A 177 -14.93 1.38 1.93
C ILE A 177 -15.06 0.02 2.64
N SER A 178 -16.30 -0.40 2.94
CA SER A 178 -16.57 -1.72 3.49
C SER A 178 -16.12 -2.79 2.52
N VAL A 179 -15.33 -3.73 3.02
CA VAL A 179 -14.81 -4.86 2.24
C VAL A 179 -15.88 -5.94 2.08
N SER A 180 -16.80 -6.07 3.04
CA SER A 180 -17.97 -6.94 2.95
C SER A 180 -18.96 -6.43 1.89
N SER A 181 -19.44 -7.34 1.03
CA SER A 181 -20.50 -7.05 0.05
C SER A 181 -21.75 -6.50 0.75
N PRO A 182 -22.43 -5.48 0.19
CA PRO A 182 -23.71 -5.03 0.73
C PRO A 182 -24.67 -6.22 0.75
N LYS A 183 -25.19 -6.58 1.92
CA LYS A 183 -26.31 -7.52 2.00
C LYS A 183 -27.53 -6.82 1.41
N PRO A 184 -28.30 -7.44 0.50
CA PRO A 184 -29.62 -6.92 0.16
C PRO A 184 -30.44 -6.87 1.45
N VAL A 185 -31.03 -5.71 1.73
CA VAL A 185 -31.84 -5.49 2.93
C VAL A 185 -33.13 -6.29 2.77
N LEU A 186 -33.14 -7.51 3.29
CA LEU A 186 -34.39 -8.19 3.61
C LEU A 186 -34.87 -7.60 4.94
N LYS A 187 -36.04 -6.96 4.90
CA LYS A 187 -36.74 -6.55 6.13
C LYS A 187 -37.07 -7.79 6.95
N ASP A 188 -37.02 -7.59 8.27
CA ASP A 188 -37.43 -8.49 9.34
C ASP A 188 -36.40 -9.54 9.77
N SER A 189 -35.67 -9.23 10.85
CA SER A 189 -35.71 -9.98 12.12
C SER A 189 -34.69 -9.39 13.10
N ASP A 190 -35.17 -9.06 14.28
CA ASP A 190 -34.39 -8.54 15.41
C ASP A 190 -33.27 -9.52 15.80
N SER A 191 -32.02 -9.11 15.62
CA SER A 191 -30.87 -9.78 16.22
C SER A 191 -29.81 -8.75 16.54
N GLU A 192 -29.86 -8.29 17.79
CA GLU A 192 -28.77 -7.58 18.46
C GLU A 192 -27.58 -8.54 18.62
N THR A 193 -26.67 -8.53 17.65
CA THR A 193 -25.28 -8.98 17.88
C THR A 193 -24.33 -8.20 16.98
N ALA A 194 -24.41 -6.87 17.08
CA ALA A 194 -23.40 -5.97 16.54
C ALA A 194 -22.26 -5.84 17.56
N ALA A 195 -21.08 -6.33 17.17
CA ALA A 195 -19.73 -5.90 17.62
C ALA A 195 -18.79 -7.09 17.87
N GLN A 196 -18.35 -7.76 16.80
CA GLN A 196 -17.01 -8.35 16.76
C GLN A 196 -16.37 -7.96 15.43
N LEU A 197 -15.84 -6.74 15.41
CA LEU A 197 -14.91 -6.26 14.39
C LEU A 197 -13.72 -7.21 14.37
N SER A 198 -13.41 -7.74 13.18
CA SER A 198 -12.33 -8.70 12.96
C SER A 198 -11.01 -8.16 13.51
N THR A 199 -10.45 -8.93 14.44
CA THR A 199 -9.13 -8.78 15.00
C THR A 199 -8.08 -8.96 13.90
N HIS A 200 -7.22 -7.96 13.72
CA HIS A 200 -5.98 -8.11 12.95
C HIS A 200 -5.15 -9.25 13.55
N PRO A 201 -4.43 -10.07 12.74
CA PRO A 201 -3.39 -10.92 13.30
C PRO A 201 -2.32 -10.03 13.96
N PRO A 202 -1.84 -10.37 15.17
CA PRO A 202 -0.98 -9.52 16.00
C PRO A 202 0.46 -9.36 15.48
N ASN A 203 0.72 -9.56 14.18
CA ASN A 203 2.08 -9.61 13.63
C ASN A 203 2.25 -8.82 12.32
N ALA A 204 1.54 -7.71 12.16
CA ALA A 204 1.87 -6.74 11.12
C ALA A 204 3.03 -5.86 11.61
N GLY A 205 4.18 -5.98 10.95
CA GLY A 205 5.35 -5.12 11.19
C GLY A 205 5.05 -3.62 11.00
N PRO A 206 6.03 -2.72 11.22
CA PRO A 206 5.81 -1.28 11.26
C PRO A 206 5.24 -0.74 9.93
N GLN A 207 3.93 -0.50 9.94
CA GLN A 207 3.12 0.50 9.24
C GLN A 207 3.75 1.21 8.02
N VAL A 208 3.49 0.72 6.80
CA VAL A 208 3.77 1.52 5.57
C VAL A 208 2.63 1.55 4.54
N HIS A 209 1.70 0.59 4.52
CA HIS A 209 0.53 0.62 3.63
C HIS A 209 -0.72 0.10 4.32
N GLN A 210 -1.25 0.88 5.26
CA GLN A 210 -2.51 0.53 5.90
C GLN A 210 -3.67 0.88 4.97
N PHE A 211 -4.60 -0.05 4.80
CA PHE A 211 -5.87 0.23 4.14
C PHE A 211 -6.59 1.36 4.90
N PRO A 212 -7.24 2.33 4.22
CA PRO A 212 -7.90 3.44 4.90
C PRO A 212 -8.91 2.95 5.94
N GLU A 213 -8.82 3.50 7.15
CA GLU A 213 -9.73 3.15 8.25
C GLU A 213 -11.03 3.98 8.22
N SER A 214 -11.04 5.06 7.44
CA SER A 214 -12.18 5.96 7.31
C SER A 214 -12.37 6.47 5.89
N LEU A 215 -13.58 6.95 5.59
CA LEU A 215 -13.87 7.61 4.32
C LEU A 215 -13.02 8.86 4.11
N SER A 216 -12.68 9.60 5.18
CA SER A 216 -11.79 10.76 5.08
C SER A 216 -10.39 10.35 4.66
N GLN A 217 -9.82 9.29 5.25
CA GLN A 217 -8.52 8.75 4.86
C GLN A 217 -8.54 8.22 3.42
N ALA A 218 -9.61 7.54 3.00
CA ALA A 218 -9.72 7.01 1.64
C ALA A 218 -9.77 8.14 0.59
N ARG A 219 -10.51 9.23 0.89
CA ARG A 219 -10.51 10.45 0.07
C ARG A 219 -9.14 11.12 0.05
N ALA A 220 -8.44 11.13 1.18
CA ALA A 220 -7.08 11.64 1.25
C ALA A 220 -6.11 10.86 0.36
N VAL A 221 -6.23 9.53 0.30
CA VAL A 221 -5.44 8.67 -0.61
C VAL A 221 -5.73 9.03 -2.07
N MET A 222 -6.99 9.24 -2.44
CA MET A 222 -7.35 9.68 -3.80
C MET A 222 -6.69 11.02 -4.15
N LEU A 223 -6.79 12.01 -3.25
CA LEU A 223 -6.18 13.34 -3.45
C LEU A 223 -4.65 13.28 -3.49
N PHE A 224 -4.03 12.46 -2.64
CA PHE A 224 -2.59 12.24 -2.64
C PHE A 224 -2.12 11.64 -3.97
N ASN A 225 -2.80 10.61 -4.46
CA ASN A 225 -2.49 10.01 -5.76
C ASN A 225 -2.72 11.01 -6.91
N THR A 226 -3.77 11.82 -6.84
CA THR A 226 -4.01 12.92 -7.79
C THR A 226 -2.87 13.94 -7.79
N ALA A 227 -2.36 14.32 -6.61
CA ALA A 227 -1.20 15.21 -6.51
C ALA A 227 0.06 14.59 -7.14
N ALA A 228 0.28 13.27 -6.94
CA ALA A 228 1.38 12.54 -7.56
C ALA A 228 1.24 12.51 -9.10
N VAL A 229 0.03 12.33 -9.62
CA VAL A 229 -0.22 12.42 -11.06
C VAL A 229 0.10 13.82 -11.61
N PHE A 230 -0.35 14.88 -10.94
CA PHE A 230 -0.04 16.25 -11.35
C PHE A 230 1.46 16.53 -11.37
N CYS A 231 2.21 15.98 -10.40
CA CYS A 231 3.67 16.03 -10.38
C CYS A 231 4.30 15.41 -11.63
N ILE A 232 3.81 14.26 -12.09
CA ILE A 232 4.27 13.60 -13.32
C ILE A 232 4.01 14.48 -14.54
N THR A 233 2.84 15.14 -14.58
CA THR A 233 2.47 16.07 -15.67
C THR A 233 3.13 17.45 -15.58
N ARG A 234 3.97 17.70 -14.58
CA ARG A 234 4.64 19.00 -14.30
C ARG A 234 3.70 20.16 -13.95
N ASP A 235 2.47 19.87 -13.53
CA ASP A 235 1.53 20.88 -13.04
C ASP A 235 1.67 21.04 -11.52
N ASN A 236 2.74 21.74 -11.11
CA ASN A 236 3.11 21.88 -9.70
C ASN A 236 2.04 22.62 -8.88
N ASP A 237 1.31 23.55 -9.48
CA ASP A 237 0.27 24.33 -8.79
C ASP A 237 -0.94 23.48 -8.46
N LYS A 238 -1.41 22.64 -9.40
CA LYS A 238 -2.49 21.69 -9.12
C LYS A 238 -2.03 20.60 -8.16
N ALA A 239 -0.80 20.11 -8.29
CA ALA A 239 -0.23 19.15 -7.35
C ALA A 239 -0.25 19.68 -5.91
N ARG A 240 0.19 20.94 -5.71
CA ARG A 240 0.19 21.58 -4.40
C ARG A 240 -1.22 21.71 -3.81
N LYS A 241 -2.20 22.14 -4.61
CA LYS A 241 -3.59 22.28 -4.17
C LYS A 241 -4.20 20.93 -3.76
N ALA A 242 -4.04 19.91 -4.60
CA ALA A 242 -4.53 18.56 -4.30
C ALA A 242 -3.89 17.98 -3.03
N LEU A 243 -2.58 18.17 -2.85
CA LEU A 243 -1.89 17.71 -1.63
C LEU A 243 -2.34 18.46 -0.38
N GLN A 244 -2.57 19.77 -0.47
CA GLN A 244 -3.12 20.57 0.65
C GLN A 244 -4.51 20.10 1.06
N GLU A 245 -5.36 19.72 0.11
CA GLU A 245 -6.66 19.13 0.39
C GLU A 245 -6.52 17.75 1.04
N ALA A 246 -5.60 16.91 0.57
CA ALA A 246 -5.31 15.62 1.18
C ALA A 246 -4.88 15.76 2.64
N VAL A 247 -3.96 16.69 2.95
CA VAL A 247 -3.43 16.92 4.31
C VAL A 247 -4.52 17.28 5.31
N LYS A 248 -5.59 17.99 4.90
CA LYS A 248 -6.72 18.33 5.78
C LYS A 248 -7.50 17.09 6.24
N LEU A 249 -7.41 15.99 5.51
CA LEU A 249 -8.13 14.74 5.77
C LEU A 249 -7.26 13.66 6.43
N LEU A 250 -5.94 13.88 6.47
CA LEU A 250 -4.96 12.95 7.03
C LEU A 250 -4.77 13.17 8.54
N PRO A 251 -4.29 12.14 9.27
CA PRO A 251 -3.87 12.31 10.66
C PRO A 251 -2.72 13.32 10.78
N ASN A 252 -2.61 13.94 11.96
CA ASN A 252 -1.53 14.85 12.31
C ASN A 252 -0.68 14.19 13.42
N PRO A 253 0.63 13.95 13.21
CA PRO A 253 1.45 14.33 12.05
C PRO A 253 1.12 13.53 10.78
N PRO A 254 1.30 14.14 9.58
CA PRO A 254 1.02 13.48 8.32
C PRO A 254 1.98 12.32 8.05
N PRO A 255 1.56 11.31 7.26
CA PRO A 255 2.43 10.21 6.85
C PRO A 255 3.71 10.69 6.15
N PRO A 256 4.84 9.96 6.29
CA PRO A 256 6.10 10.31 5.64
C PRO A 256 6.00 10.54 4.12
N GLN A 257 5.15 9.77 3.44
CA GLN A 257 4.93 9.87 2.00
C GLN A 257 4.38 11.25 1.60
N THR A 258 3.49 11.82 2.43
CA THR A 258 2.93 13.17 2.24
C THR A 258 4.00 14.24 2.34
N VAL A 259 4.91 14.10 3.30
CA VAL A 259 6.06 15.02 3.47
C VAL A 259 6.99 14.93 2.26
N LEU A 260 7.29 13.72 1.80
CA LEU A 260 8.16 13.49 0.65
C LEU A 260 7.57 14.07 -0.63
N LEU A 261 6.27 13.87 -0.87
CA LEU A 261 5.60 14.46 -2.03
C LEU A 261 5.57 16.00 -1.96
N SER A 262 5.34 16.56 -0.78
CA SER A 262 5.42 18.02 -0.56
C SER A 262 6.81 18.57 -0.86
N ALA A 263 7.86 17.93 -0.34
CA ALA A 263 9.24 18.29 -0.63
C ALA A 263 9.57 18.15 -2.12
N TYR A 264 9.05 17.12 -2.80
CA TYR A 264 9.21 16.96 -4.24
C TYR A 264 8.57 18.11 -5.03
N ILE A 265 7.35 18.52 -4.68
CA ILE A 265 6.66 19.67 -5.32
C ILE A 265 7.47 20.96 -5.16
N GLU A 266 8.02 21.21 -3.97
CA GLU A 266 8.86 22.40 -3.72
C GLU A 266 10.17 22.36 -4.51
N LEU A 267 10.82 21.19 -4.61
CA LEU A 267 11.99 21.02 -5.47
C LEU A 267 11.66 21.26 -6.94
N MET A 268 10.54 20.72 -7.42
CA MET A 268 10.08 20.91 -8.80
C MET A 268 9.68 22.36 -9.11
N SER A 269 9.36 23.15 -8.08
CA SER A 269 9.08 24.58 -8.18
C SER A 269 10.33 25.46 -8.03
N GLY A 270 11.52 24.88 -7.81
CA GLY A 270 12.77 25.61 -7.58
C GLY A 270 13.00 26.08 -6.12
N ASN A 271 12.05 25.80 -5.22
CA ASN A 271 12.08 26.22 -3.81
C ASN A 271 12.90 25.25 -2.95
N THR A 272 14.19 25.13 -3.24
CA THR A 272 15.09 24.19 -2.55
C THR A 272 15.18 24.43 -1.04
N ALA A 273 15.14 25.69 -0.59
CA ALA A 273 15.18 26.03 0.83
C ALA A 273 13.95 25.51 1.59
N ALA A 274 12.76 25.64 1.00
CA ALA A 274 11.51 25.14 1.60
C ALA A 274 11.50 23.60 1.66
N ALA A 275 11.91 22.93 0.58
CA ALA A 275 12.03 21.47 0.56
C ALA A 275 12.98 20.95 1.65
N LEU A 276 14.16 21.56 1.81
CA LEU A 276 15.12 21.19 2.85
C LEU A 276 14.58 21.45 4.26
N HIS A 277 13.83 22.53 4.46
CA HIS A 277 13.18 22.81 5.73
C HIS A 277 12.16 21.72 6.08
N LEU A 278 11.29 21.34 5.14
CA LEU A 278 10.29 20.27 5.32
C LEU A 278 10.95 18.95 5.74
N LEU A 279 11.98 18.53 5.01
CA LEU A 279 12.68 17.26 5.29
C LEU A 279 13.39 17.26 6.66
N LYS A 280 13.96 18.40 7.06
CA LYS A 280 14.64 18.55 8.36
C LYS A 280 13.68 18.57 9.54
N VAL A 281 12.48 19.09 9.38
CA VAL A 281 11.50 19.16 10.47
C VAL A 281 10.83 17.80 10.65
N ALA A 282 10.36 17.21 9.55
CA ALA A 282 9.50 16.04 9.59
C ALA A 282 10.26 14.71 9.72
N HIS A 283 11.57 14.67 9.43
CA HIS A 283 12.38 13.44 9.46
C HIS A 283 11.64 12.22 8.85
N PRO A 284 11.18 12.29 7.58
CA PRO A 284 10.32 11.25 7.00
C PRO A 284 11.03 9.91 6.80
N TYR A 285 12.35 9.89 6.94
CA TYR A 285 13.14 8.66 6.91
C TYR A 285 13.32 8.17 8.35
N PRO A 286 13.01 6.89 8.65
CA PRO A 286 13.44 6.33 9.91
C PRO A 286 14.96 6.53 10.00
N HIS A 287 15.41 7.17 11.06
CA HIS A 287 16.83 7.17 11.39
C HIS A 287 17.24 5.69 11.39
N GLY A 288 18.12 5.34 10.44
CA GLY A 288 18.49 3.96 10.21
C GLY A 288 18.79 3.30 11.55
N MET A 289 18.10 2.17 11.81
CA MET A 289 18.28 1.26 12.94
C MET A 289 18.98 1.89 14.14
N ASP A 290 18.29 2.08 15.26
CA ASP A 290 18.91 2.25 16.57
C ASP A 290 19.87 1.07 16.83
N PHE A 291 21.09 1.16 16.30
CA PHE A 291 22.21 0.32 16.67
C PHE A 291 22.59 0.80 18.05
N GLN A 292 22.01 0.12 19.03
CA GLN A 292 22.30 0.15 20.45
C GLN A 292 23.02 1.41 20.92
N LYS A 293 22.28 2.26 21.64
CA LYS A 293 22.88 3.12 22.66
C LYS A 293 23.95 2.29 23.38
N LYS A 294 25.23 2.60 23.12
CA LYS A 294 26.34 2.06 23.91
C LYS A 294 25.92 2.19 25.37
N PRO A 295 26.05 1.15 26.21
CA PRO A 295 25.83 1.35 27.63
C PRO A 295 26.74 2.49 28.05
N ARG A 296 26.14 3.58 28.55
CA ARG A 296 26.90 4.61 29.25
C ARG A 296 27.70 3.85 30.29
N LYS A 297 29.02 3.84 30.15
CA LYS A 297 29.92 3.42 31.23
C LYS A 297 29.50 4.27 32.43
N ALA A 298 28.81 3.65 33.38
CA ALA A 298 28.60 4.23 34.68
C ALA A 298 30.00 4.36 35.30
N ALA A 299 30.53 5.58 35.22
CA ALA A 299 31.69 5.94 36.02
C ALA A 299 31.29 5.77 37.47
N ALA A 300 32.12 5.00 38.18
CA ALA A 300 32.02 4.76 39.60
C ALA A 300 32.07 6.07 40.39
N THR A 301 31.13 6.24 41.32
CA THR A 301 31.29 6.99 42.56
C THR A 301 30.34 6.34 43.59
N TYR A 302 30.81 5.38 44.41
CA TYR A 302 31.33 5.54 45.77
C TYR A 302 30.32 6.03 46.83
N LEU A 303 30.13 5.19 47.88
CA LEU A 303 29.75 5.50 49.29
C LEU A 303 28.34 6.11 49.53
N ALA A 304 27.55 5.77 50.56
CA ALA A 304 27.75 5.01 51.79
C ALA A 304 26.39 4.73 52.47
N MET A 305 26.39 3.66 53.30
CA MET A 305 25.84 3.61 54.67
C MET A 305 24.32 3.53 54.97
N LYS A 306 24.04 2.51 55.81
CA LYS A 306 23.03 2.40 56.88
C LYS A 306 21.59 2.17 56.40
N HIS A 307 20.85 1.14 56.84
CA HIS A 307 20.86 0.33 58.07
C HIS A 307 20.65 -1.15 57.73
#